data_AF-A0A950KD96-F1
#
_entry.id   AF-A0A950KD96-F1
#
_cell.length_a   1.000
_cell.length_b   1.000
_cell.length_c   1.000
_cell.angle_alpha   90.00
_cell.angle_beta   90.00
_cell.angle_gamma   90.00
#
_symmetry.space_group_name_H-M   'P 1'
#
loop_
_entity.id
_entity.type
_entity.pdbx_description
1 polymer ?
#
loop_
_entity_poly.entity_id
_entity_poly.type
_entity_poly.pdbx_seq_one_letter_code
_entity_poly.pdbx_strand_id
1 'polypeptide(L)'
;MVQARLIASPPTKPPSKTAGLKVSFGLLATLGLTLGFGLRVNPRAFILHGGCGQGHSNERNASTSLKTIALAEFDFRSADRDWNQVNDFWGKDVAGLYAFHAADDLTRTPIRLVELSVAAADDRPICDLTPYALKCPKAGYWFRSIPHEHDQKPSPDKFAYCAFPDTPNAGRWTFIIDEQNVIYRKELKNQRGVEGYPVDPVAAGWQKLD
;
A
#
# COMPACT_ATOMS: atom_id res chain seq x y z
N MET A 1 33.56 35.02 -36.21
CA MET A 1 33.06 33.70 -36.63
C MET A 1 31.85 33.36 -35.78
N VAL A 2 30.65 33.53 -36.33
CA VAL A 2 29.37 33.32 -35.63
C VAL A 2 28.90 31.91 -35.96
N GLN A 3 28.86 31.03 -34.96
CA GLN A 3 28.49 29.63 -35.13
C GLN A 3 26.96 29.50 -35.01
N ALA A 4 26.29 29.31 -36.16
CA ALA A 4 24.85 29.09 -36.22
C ALA A 4 24.50 27.71 -35.65
N ARG A 5 23.73 27.66 -34.56
CA ARG A 5 23.15 26.42 -34.01
C ARG A 5 21.92 26.04 -34.83
N LEU A 6 21.97 24.88 -35.49
CA LEU A 6 20.79 24.23 -36.06
C LEU A 6 19.83 23.84 -34.93
N ILE A 7 18.62 24.40 -34.96
CA ILE A 7 17.50 23.99 -34.12
C ILE A 7 16.81 22.84 -34.84
N ALA A 8 16.96 21.62 -34.32
CA ALA A 8 16.25 20.45 -34.82
C ALA A 8 14.78 20.50 -34.42
N SER A 9 13.87 20.37 -35.39
CA SER A 9 12.42 20.36 -35.17
C SER A 9 11.98 19.10 -34.40
N PRO A 10 10.99 19.21 -33.51
CA PRO A 10 10.49 18.08 -32.74
C PRO A 10 9.73 17.06 -33.62
N PRO A 11 9.79 15.76 -33.29
CA PRO A 11 9.13 14.70 -34.06
C PRO A 11 7.60 14.77 -33.94
N THR A 12 6.92 14.73 -35.08
CA THR A 12 5.46 14.69 -35.17
C THR A 12 4.93 13.32 -34.79
N LYS A 13 4.04 13.27 -33.79
CA LYS A 13 3.38 12.06 -33.28
C LYS A 13 2.42 11.47 -34.35
N PRO A 14 2.48 10.16 -34.66
CA PRO A 14 1.60 9.56 -35.67
C PRO A 14 0.14 9.44 -35.17
N PRO A 15 -0.84 9.48 -36.08
CA PRO A 15 -2.26 9.42 -35.74
C PRO A 15 -2.65 8.03 -35.21
N SER A 16 -3.29 7.99 -34.03
CA SER A 16 -3.83 6.75 -33.47
C SER A 16 -5.12 6.37 -34.21
N LYS A 17 -5.18 5.12 -34.68
CA LYS A 17 -6.36 4.55 -35.34
C LYS A 17 -7.34 4.07 -34.26
N THR A 18 -8.41 4.82 -34.04
CA THR A 18 -9.52 4.42 -33.15
C THR A 18 -10.39 3.39 -33.86
N ALA A 19 -10.25 2.11 -33.50
CA ALA A 19 -11.15 1.05 -33.96
C ALA A 19 -12.42 1.05 -33.08
N GLY A 20 -13.56 1.42 -33.65
CA GLY A 20 -14.86 1.40 -32.98
C GLY A 20 -15.39 -0.03 -32.83
N LEU A 21 -15.44 -0.52 -31.59
CA LEU A 21 -16.10 -1.78 -31.25
C LEU A 21 -17.56 -1.49 -30.86
N LYS A 22 -18.51 -1.90 -31.70
CA LYS A 22 -19.94 -1.87 -31.39
C LYS A 22 -20.30 -3.10 -30.54
N VAL A 23 -20.63 -2.90 -29.27
CA VAL A 23 -21.16 -3.96 -28.39
C VAL A 23 -22.68 -3.81 -28.31
N SER A 24 -23.39 -4.84 -28.76
CA SER A 24 -24.85 -4.93 -28.74
C SER A 24 -25.35 -5.29 -27.34
N PHE A 25 -26.26 -4.48 -26.79
CA PHE A 25 -26.96 -4.74 -25.53
C PHE A 25 -28.08 -5.78 -25.75
N GLY A 26 -27.87 -7.00 -25.28
CA GLY A 26 -28.92 -8.01 -25.12
C GLY A 26 -29.67 -7.80 -23.81
N LEU A 27 -30.95 -7.47 -23.91
CA LEU A 27 -31.90 -7.32 -22.81
C LEU A 27 -32.20 -8.70 -22.19
N LEU A 28 -31.71 -8.99 -20.98
CA LEU A 28 -32.08 -10.19 -20.23
C LEU A 28 -33.08 -9.83 -19.12
N ALA A 29 -34.30 -10.33 -19.27
CA ALA A 29 -35.40 -10.14 -18.33
C ALA A 29 -35.16 -10.91 -17.02
N THR A 30 -35.28 -10.21 -15.89
CA THR A 30 -35.23 -10.75 -14.53
C THR A 30 -36.63 -11.09 -14.05
N LEU A 31 -36.85 -12.37 -13.69
CA LEU A 31 -38.02 -12.85 -12.96
C LEU A 31 -37.56 -13.95 -12.03
N GLY A 32 -37.70 -13.78 -10.71
CA GLY A 32 -37.44 -14.87 -9.78
C GLY A 32 -37.29 -14.51 -8.31
N LEU A 33 -38.43 -14.37 -7.64
CA LEU A 33 -38.72 -14.89 -6.30
C LEU A 33 -37.78 -14.53 -5.13
N THR A 34 -38.18 -13.53 -4.35
CA THR A 34 -37.66 -13.25 -3.00
C THR A 34 -38.46 -14.05 -1.95
N LEU A 35 -37.89 -15.16 -1.47
CA LEU A 35 -38.34 -15.84 -0.25
C LEU A 35 -37.65 -15.18 0.95
N GLY A 36 -38.42 -14.41 1.72
CA GLY A 36 -37.96 -13.72 2.91
C GLY A 36 -37.70 -14.69 4.06
N PHE A 37 -36.42 -14.84 4.43
CA PHE A 37 -36.01 -15.36 5.73
C PHE A 37 -35.55 -14.20 6.61
N GLY A 38 -36.44 -13.77 7.50
CA GLY A 38 -36.17 -12.76 8.52
C GLY A 38 -35.35 -13.35 9.67
N LEU A 39 -34.03 -13.41 9.51
CA LEU A 39 -33.11 -13.58 10.64
C LEU A 39 -32.76 -12.20 11.19
N ARG A 40 -33.43 -11.80 12.27
CA ARG A 40 -32.99 -10.68 13.14
C ARG A 40 -31.69 -11.09 13.82
N VAL A 41 -30.55 -10.83 13.17
CA VAL A 41 -29.25 -10.84 13.85
C VAL A 41 -29.19 -9.65 14.81
N ASN A 42 -29.17 -9.96 16.10
CA ASN A 42 -29.03 -9.00 17.18
C ASN A 42 -27.56 -8.53 17.23
N PRO A 43 -27.21 -7.28 16.88
CA PRO A 43 -25.82 -6.85 16.68
C PRO A 43 -25.05 -6.56 17.98
N ARG A 44 -25.52 -7.05 19.15
CA ARG A 44 -25.02 -6.62 20.47
C ARG A 44 -24.37 -7.70 21.33
N ALA A 45 -23.83 -8.75 20.72
CA ALA A 45 -22.97 -9.72 21.43
C ALA A 45 -21.53 -9.60 20.95
N PHE A 46 -20.90 -8.44 21.16
CA PHE A 46 -19.44 -8.33 21.09
C PHE A 46 -18.87 -8.92 22.37
N ILE A 47 -18.45 -10.18 22.27
CA ILE A 47 -17.89 -10.94 23.37
C ILE A 47 -16.55 -10.30 23.76
N LEU A 48 -16.44 -9.84 25.00
CA LEU A 48 -15.17 -9.49 25.65
C LEU A 48 -14.37 -10.78 25.91
N HIS A 49 -13.78 -11.36 24.86
CA HIS A 49 -12.76 -12.39 25.02
C HIS A 49 -11.43 -11.71 25.37
N GLY A 50 -11.06 -11.77 26.66
CA GLY A 50 -9.71 -11.51 27.13
C GLY A 50 -8.74 -12.57 26.59
N GLY A 51 -8.34 -12.43 25.32
CA GLY A 51 -7.43 -13.33 24.64
C GLY A 51 -5.97 -12.99 24.93
N CYS A 52 -5.41 -13.55 26.00
CA CYS A 52 -3.99 -13.41 26.38
C CYS A 52 -2.97 -14.03 25.39
N GLY A 53 -3.34 -14.29 24.12
CA GLY A 53 -2.45 -14.87 23.11
C GLY A 53 -2.53 -14.24 21.71
N GLN A 54 -3.33 -13.18 21.51
CA GLN A 54 -3.52 -12.59 20.18
C GLN A 54 -2.32 -11.74 19.74
N GLY A 55 -1.64 -11.05 20.67
CA GLY A 55 -0.54 -10.13 20.34
C GLY A 55 0.61 -10.76 19.54
N HIS A 56 1.05 -11.97 19.90
CA HIS A 56 2.13 -12.63 19.17
C HIS A 56 1.73 -13.05 17.75
N SER A 57 0.47 -13.43 17.53
CA SER A 57 -0.04 -13.75 16.20
C SER A 57 -0.19 -12.49 15.35
N ASN A 58 -0.63 -11.39 15.96
CA ASN A 58 -0.71 -10.08 15.30
C ASN A 58 0.67 -9.57 14.87
N GLU A 59 1.67 -9.68 15.74
CA GLU A 59 3.06 -9.30 15.45
C GLU A 59 3.66 -10.07 14.26
N ARG A 60 3.43 -11.39 14.20
CA ARG A 60 3.83 -12.22 13.06
C ARG A 60 3.09 -11.80 11.78
N ASN A 61 1.80 -11.50 11.89
CA ASN A 61 1.01 -11.03 10.74
C ASN A 61 1.53 -9.67 10.21
N ALA A 62 1.90 -8.76 11.12
CA ALA A 62 2.48 -7.48 10.77
C ALA A 62 3.82 -7.62 10.04
N SER A 63 4.73 -8.46 10.54
CA SER A 63 6.02 -8.70 9.88
C SER A 63 5.86 -9.37 8.50
N THR A 64 4.95 -10.34 8.38
CA THR A 64 4.63 -10.94 7.07
C THR A 64 4.03 -9.91 6.10
N SER A 65 3.12 -9.05 6.58
CA SER A 65 2.53 -8.00 5.75
C SER A 65 3.57 -7.01 5.25
N LEU A 66 4.57 -6.64 6.07
CA LEU A 66 5.71 -5.82 5.64
C LEU A 66 6.54 -6.49 4.55
N LYS A 67 6.76 -7.81 4.62
CA LYS A 67 7.41 -8.55 3.51
C LYS A 67 6.59 -8.48 2.22
N THR A 68 5.26 -8.63 2.31
CA THR A 68 4.38 -8.49 1.16
C THR A 68 4.44 -7.09 0.55
N ILE A 69 4.48 -6.04 1.38
CA ILE A 69 4.65 -4.65 0.92
C ILE A 69 6.00 -4.48 0.20
N ALA A 70 7.10 -4.95 0.78
CA ALA A 70 8.41 -4.86 0.12
C ALA A 70 8.45 -5.60 -1.23
N LEU A 71 7.85 -6.79 -1.31
CA LEU A 71 7.73 -7.51 -2.58
C LEU A 71 6.88 -6.76 -3.61
N ALA A 72 5.78 -6.13 -3.17
CA ALA A 72 4.94 -5.29 -4.02
C ALA A 72 5.72 -4.08 -4.57
N GLU A 73 6.61 -3.48 -3.79
CA GLU A 73 7.49 -2.39 -4.26
C GLU A 73 8.48 -2.85 -5.33
N PHE A 74 9.10 -4.03 -5.15
CA PHE A 74 9.97 -4.58 -6.19
C PHE A 74 9.21 -4.91 -7.48
N ASP A 75 7.98 -5.42 -7.38
CA ASP A 75 7.10 -5.61 -8.54
C ASP A 75 6.70 -4.27 -9.18
N PHE A 76 6.37 -3.26 -8.37
CA PHE A 76 6.08 -1.90 -8.83
C PHE A 76 7.18 -1.37 -9.74
N ARG A 77 8.41 -1.41 -9.23
CA ARG A 77 9.62 -0.94 -9.92
C ARG A 77 9.98 -1.76 -11.15
N SER A 78 9.97 -3.09 -11.03
CA SER A 78 10.44 -3.97 -12.12
C SER A 78 9.48 -4.05 -13.29
N ALA A 79 8.18 -3.86 -13.04
CA ALA A 79 7.15 -3.92 -14.06
C ALA A 79 6.66 -2.54 -14.54
N ASP A 80 7.32 -1.44 -14.11
CA ASP A 80 6.95 -0.05 -14.46
C ASP A 80 5.43 0.15 -14.28
N ARG A 81 4.93 -0.13 -13.06
CA ARG A 81 3.49 -0.27 -12.80
C ARG A 81 2.71 1.03 -12.97
N ASP A 82 3.37 2.17 -13.02
CA ASP A 82 2.76 3.46 -13.35
C ASP A 82 3.00 3.90 -14.80
N TRP A 83 3.73 3.12 -15.60
CA TRP A 83 4.05 3.35 -17.01
C TRP A 83 4.75 4.69 -17.28
N ASN A 84 5.55 5.16 -16.32
CA ASN A 84 6.29 6.41 -16.46
C ASN A 84 7.65 6.22 -17.17
N GLN A 85 8.03 4.97 -17.51
CA GLN A 85 9.31 4.57 -18.12
C GLN A 85 10.53 4.80 -17.22
N VAL A 86 10.32 4.90 -15.92
CA VAL A 86 11.33 5.06 -14.88
C VAL A 86 11.15 3.92 -13.89
N ASN A 87 12.23 3.19 -13.62
CA ASN A 87 12.19 2.12 -12.63
C ASN A 87 12.33 2.73 -11.22
N ASP A 88 11.29 3.38 -10.73
CA ASP A 88 11.17 3.92 -9.38
C ASP A 88 10.26 3.07 -8.46
N PHE A 89 10.38 3.30 -7.17
CA PHE A 89 9.47 2.75 -6.17
C PHE A 89 8.28 3.69 -5.96
N TRP A 90 7.15 3.15 -5.50
CA TRP A 90 5.98 3.96 -5.21
C TRP A 90 6.23 4.89 -4.02
N GLY A 91 6.68 4.32 -2.89
CA GLY A 91 7.20 5.03 -1.71
C GLY A 91 6.30 6.07 -1.04
N LYS A 92 5.09 6.35 -1.54
CA LYS A 92 4.23 7.44 -1.05
C LYS A 92 3.33 6.99 0.09
N ASP A 93 2.64 5.86 -0.08
CA ASP A 93 1.67 5.33 0.87
C ASP A 93 1.43 3.82 0.62
N VAL A 94 0.86 3.10 1.58
CA VAL A 94 0.54 1.67 1.42
C VAL A 94 -0.74 1.49 0.61
N ALA A 95 -1.68 2.44 0.73
CA ALA A 95 -2.94 2.43 0.00
C ALA A 95 -2.77 2.48 -1.53
N GLY A 96 -1.79 3.23 -2.02
CA GLY A 96 -1.48 3.32 -3.45
C GLY A 96 -1.06 1.98 -4.06
N LEU A 97 -0.39 1.11 -3.31
CA LEU A 97 -0.05 -0.24 -3.77
C LEU A 97 -1.31 -1.10 -4.07
N TYR A 98 -2.49 -0.69 -3.63
CA TYR A 98 -3.77 -1.32 -3.99
C TYR A 98 -4.55 -0.51 -5.03
N ALA A 99 -4.69 0.80 -4.81
CA ALA A 99 -5.67 1.65 -5.48
C ALA A 99 -5.07 2.58 -6.55
N PHE A 100 -3.76 2.55 -6.77
CA PHE A 100 -3.13 3.42 -7.75
C PHE A 100 -3.61 3.08 -9.18
N HIS A 101 -3.96 4.14 -9.91
CA HIS A 101 -4.25 4.11 -11.34
C HIS A 101 -3.12 4.86 -12.06
N ALA A 102 -2.64 4.29 -13.16
CA ALA A 102 -1.70 5.00 -14.03
C ALA A 102 -2.33 6.31 -14.51
N ALA A 103 -1.53 7.39 -14.51
CA ALA A 103 -2.00 8.77 -14.69
C ALA A 103 -2.83 9.00 -15.97
N ASP A 104 -2.61 8.17 -17.00
CA ASP A 104 -3.17 8.38 -18.33
C ASP A 104 -4.52 7.68 -18.55
N ASP A 105 -4.98 6.85 -17.60
CA ASP A 105 -6.15 5.99 -17.84
C ASP A 105 -6.87 5.52 -16.57
N LEU A 106 -7.85 6.32 -16.12
CA LEU A 106 -8.76 5.96 -15.03
C LEU A 106 -9.68 4.76 -15.37
N THR A 107 -9.73 4.32 -16.62
CA THR A 107 -10.51 3.13 -17.01
C THR A 107 -9.77 1.83 -16.72
N ARG A 108 -8.45 1.89 -16.47
CA ARG A 108 -7.65 0.71 -16.11
C ARG A 108 -7.98 0.24 -14.71
N THR A 109 -7.95 -1.09 -14.56
CA THR A 109 -7.97 -1.76 -13.28
C THR A 109 -6.81 -1.25 -12.42
N PRO A 110 -7.05 -0.90 -11.13
CA PRO A 110 -5.98 -0.50 -10.23
C PRO A 110 -4.98 -1.66 -10.03
N ILE A 111 -3.72 -1.34 -9.70
CA ILE A 111 -2.59 -2.29 -9.72
C ILE A 111 -2.71 -3.46 -8.72
N ARG A 112 -3.42 -3.28 -7.59
CA ARG A 112 -3.75 -4.35 -6.61
C ARG A 112 -2.57 -5.28 -6.25
N LEU A 113 -1.42 -4.71 -5.87
CA LEU A 113 -0.21 -5.45 -5.55
C LEU A 113 -0.19 -6.01 -4.11
N VAL A 114 -0.98 -5.42 -3.21
CA VAL A 114 -1.14 -5.86 -1.82
C VAL A 114 -2.58 -6.27 -1.53
N GLU A 115 -2.83 -6.92 -0.39
CA GLU A 115 -4.20 -7.22 0.03
C GLU A 115 -4.96 -5.96 0.44
N LEU A 116 -6.27 -5.92 0.15
CA LEU A 116 -7.15 -4.79 0.52
C LEU A 116 -7.10 -4.48 2.03
N SER A 117 -6.98 -5.50 2.88
CA SER A 117 -6.88 -5.31 4.33
C SER A 117 -5.57 -4.66 4.77
N VAL A 118 -4.47 -4.86 4.03
CA VAL A 118 -3.18 -4.18 4.30
C VAL A 118 -3.29 -2.72 3.87
N ALA A 119 -3.85 -2.48 2.68
CA ALA A 119 -4.07 -1.14 2.15
C ALA A 119 -5.00 -0.30 3.04
N ALA A 120 -6.12 -0.89 3.50
CA ALA A 120 -7.04 -0.24 4.43
C ALA A 120 -6.42 0.06 5.80
N ALA A 121 -5.32 -0.61 6.14
CA ALA A 121 -4.54 -0.39 7.35
C ALA A 121 -3.42 0.65 7.16
N ASP A 122 -3.46 1.45 6.10
CA ASP A 122 -2.58 2.61 5.94
C ASP A 122 -2.94 3.73 6.92
N ASP A 123 -1.97 4.15 7.72
CA ASP A 123 -2.12 5.25 8.66
C ASP A 123 -2.23 6.62 7.96
N ARG A 124 -1.64 6.82 6.79
CA ARG A 124 -1.62 8.12 6.07
C ARG A 124 -1.86 7.93 4.57
N PRO A 125 -3.02 7.40 4.17
CA PRO A 125 -3.30 7.17 2.77
C PRO A 125 -3.39 8.50 2.02
N ILE A 126 -2.69 8.58 0.89
CA ILE A 126 -2.81 9.63 -0.13
C ILE A 126 -3.83 9.17 -1.18
N CYS A 127 -3.85 7.89 -1.51
CA CYS A 127 -4.84 7.28 -2.39
C CYS A 127 -6.18 7.04 -1.65
N ASP A 128 -7.30 7.44 -2.26
CA ASP A 128 -8.63 7.22 -1.69
C ASP A 128 -9.05 5.74 -1.79
N LEU A 129 -9.13 5.09 -0.62
CA LEU A 129 -9.59 3.71 -0.49
C LEU A 129 -11.08 3.59 -0.12
N THR A 130 -11.78 4.70 0.12
CA THR A 130 -13.19 4.71 0.55
C THR A 130 -14.11 3.90 -0.37
N PRO A 131 -13.91 3.85 -1.71
CA PRO A 131 -14.72 2.99 -2.57
C PRO A 131 -14.57 1.48 -2.33
N TYR A 132 -13.46 1.05 -1.70
CA TYR A 132 -13.11 -0.36 -1.55
C TYR A 132 -13.22 -0.85 -0.11
N ALA A 133 -12.81 -0.04 0.86
CA ALA A 133 -12.79 -0.41 2.27
C ALA A 133 -12.86 0.81 3.21
N LEU A 134 -13.34 0.57 4.42
CA LEU A 134 -13.16 1.51 5.53
C LEU A 134 -11.77 1.31 6.13
N LYS A 135 -11.12 2.42 6.47
CA LYS A 135 -9.81 2.42 7.11
C LYS A 135 -9.87 1.69 8.46
N CYS A 136 -9.06 0.65 8.65
CA CYS A 136 -9.01 -0.14 9.88
C CYS A 136 -7.67 -0.87 10.03
N PRO A 137 -7.20 -1.13 11.26
CA PRO A 137 -5.93 -1.82 11.46
C PRO A 137 -6.07 -3.30 11.08
N LYS A 138 -5.09 -3.83 10.34
CA LYS A 138 -5.04 -5.25 9.97
C LYS A 138 -4.45 -6.04 11.12
N ALA A 139 -5.24 -6.96 11.68
CA ALA A 139 -4.82 -7.74 12.86
C ALA A 139 -4.28 -6.83 14.00
N GLY A 140 -4.88 -5.66 14.18
CA GLY A 140 -4.46 -4.70 15.20
C GLY A 140 -3.19 -3.90 14.89
N TYR A 141 -2.70 -3.93 13.65
CA TYR A 141 -1.55 -3.13 13.20
C TYR A 141 -1.93 -2.12 12.11
N TRP A 142 -1.32 -0.95 12.18
CA TRP A 142 -1.27 0.05 11.12
C TRP A 142 0.05 -0.04 10.37
N PHE A 143 0.04 0.36 9.10
CA PHE A 143 1.22 0.48 8.25
C PHE A 143 1.39 1.91 7.78
N ARG A 144 2.63 2.33 7.55
CA ARG A 144 2.92 3.69 7.09
C ARG A 144 4.17 3.70 6.22
N SER A 145 4.13 4.41 5.10
CA SER A 145 5.36 4.79 4.39
C SER A 145 6.15 5.81 5.22
N ILE A 146 7.45 5.60 5.35
CA ILE A 146 8.35 6.51 6.08
C ILE A 146 9.52 6.90 5.17
N PRO A 147 9.94 8.18 5.17
CA PRO A 147 11.16 8.58 4.47
C PRO A 147 12.41 8.04 5.17
N HIS A 148 13.52 7.92 4.45
CA HIS A 148 14.82 7.78 5.08
C HIS A 148 15.21 9.10 5.77
N GLU A 149 15.87 9.05 6.93
CA GLU A 149 16.08 10.23 7.81
C GLU A 149 16.79 11.42 7.14
N HIS A 150 17.63 11.19 6.13
CA HIS A 150 18.34 12.23 5.39
C HIS A 150 17.61 12.72 4.14
N ASP A 151 16.49 12.10 3.79
CA ASP A 151 15.73 12.43 2.59
C ASP A 151 14.68 13.49 2.94
N GLN A 152 14.97 14.76 2.62
CA GLN A 152 13.97 15.85 2.73
C GLN A 152 12.77 15.63 1.79
N LYS A 153 12.98 14.85 0.72
CA LYS A 153 11.99 14.51 -0.29
C LYS A 153 12.06 13.00 -0.54
N PRO A 154 10.92 12.31 -0.74
CA PRO A 154 10.93 10.90 -1.14
C PRO A 154 11.85 10.66 -2.34
N SER A 155 12.81 9.76 -2.17
CA SER A 155 13.71 9.33 -3.23
C SER A 155 13.01 8.29 -4.12
N PRO A 156 13.10 8.38 -5.46
CA PRO A 156 12.54 7.36 -6.35
C PRO A 156 13.23 5.99 -6.22
N ASP A 157 14.47 5.96 -5.72
CA ASP A 157 15.30 4.75 -5.65
C ASP A 157 15.21 4.01 -4.31
N LYS A 158 14.44 4.51 -3.35
CA LYS A 158 14.35 3.95 -2.00
C LYS A 158 12.91 3.91 -1.52
N PHE A 159 12.64 2.99 -0.61
CA PHE A 159 11.39 2.97 0.15
C PHE A 159 11.68 2.52 1.57
N ALA A 160 10.82 2.91 2.49
CA ALA A 160 10.79 2.30 3.80
C ALA A 160 9.36 2.33 4.35
N TYR A 161 9.04 1.32 5.14
CA TYR A 161 7.73 1.16 5.76
C TYR A 161 7.89 0.84 7.24
N CYS A 162 6.93 1.27 8.04
CA CYS A 162 6.77 0.80 9.41
C CYS A 162 5.43 0.12 9.62
N ALA A 163 5.39 -0.83 10.55
CA ALA A 163 4.17 -1.39 11.10
C ALA A 163 4.16 -1.18 12.62
N PHE A 164 3.06 -0.66 13.16
CA PHE A 164 2.93 -0.39 14.59
C PHE A 164 1.55 -0.79 15.11
N PRO A 165 1.45 -1.22 16.37
CA PRO A 165 0.19 -1.69 16.94
C PRO A 165 -0.77 -0.51 17.13
N ASP A 166 -2.05 -0.74 16.86
CA ASP A 166 -3.14 0.22 17.11
C ASP A 166 -3.34 0.49 18.61
N THR A 167 -3.16 -0.54 19.44
CA THR A 167 -3.27 -0.46 20.89
C THR A 167 -2.23 -1.36 21.59
N PRO A 168 -1.95 -1.14 22.89
CA PRO A 168 -0.98 -1.96 23.61
C PRO A 168 -1.32 -3.45 23.68
N ASN A 169 -2.61 -3.77 23.58
CA ASN A 169 -3.09 -5.15 23.57
C ASN A 169 -2.95 -5.81 22.20
N ALA A 170 -2.84 -5.03 21.12
CA ALA A 170 -2.70 -5.56 19.76
C ALA A 170 -1.29 -6.09 19.50
N GLY A 171 -0.27 -5.53 20.15
CA GLY A 171 1.12 -5.95 20.08
C GLY A 171 2.04 -4.96 20.79
N ARG A 172 3.30 -5.35 21.02
CA ARG A 172 4.31 -4.50 21.69
C ARG A 172 5.35 -3.95 20.72
N TRP A 173 5.63 -4.67 19.65
CA TRP A 173 6.71 -4.33 18.73
C TRP A 173 6.25 -3.39 17.63
N THR A 174 7.08 -2.39 17.35
CA THR A 174 7.08 -1.66 16.08
C THR A 174 8.11 -2.31 15.15
N PHE A 175 7.76 -2.45 13.88
CA PHE A 175 8.60 -3.04 12.85
C PHE A 175 8.93 -2.00 11.80
N ILE A 176 10.11 -2.09 11.20
CA ILE A 176 10.51 -1.33 10.01
C ILE A 176 11.12 -2.27 8.98
N ILE A 177 10.98 -1.90 7.71
CA ILE A 177 11.57 -2.58 6.55
C ILE A 177 11.94 -1.52 5.50
N ASP A 178 12.98 -1.77 4.73
CA ASP A 178 13.50 -0.91 3.66
C ASP A 178 13.70 -1.71 2.35
N GLU A 179 14.35 -1.06 1.37
CA GLU A 179 14.69 -1.66 0.08
C GLU A 179 15.68 -2.83 0.15
N GLN A 180 16.30 -3.09 1.30
CA GLN A 180 17.18 -4.24 1.53
C GLN A 180 16.37 -5.47 1.95
N ASN A 181 15.04 -5.33 2.11
CA ASN A 181 14.11 -6.38 2.51
C ASN A 181 14.54 -7.00 3.86
N VAL A 182 15.09 -6.20 4.77
CA VAL A 182 15.46 -6.64 6.13
C VAL A 182 14.44 -6.06 7.11
N ILE A 183 13.85 -6.92 7.95
CA ILE A 183 12.94 -6.47 8.99
C ILE A 183 13.74 -6.19 10.25
N TYR A 184 13.48 -5.04 10.86
CA TYR A 184 13.92 -4.74 12.21
C TYR A 184 12.70 -4.53 13.11
N ARG A 185 12.88 -4.76 14.41
CA ARG A 185 11.86 -4.49 15.44
C ARG A 185 12.44 -3.69 16.60
N LYS A 186 11.59 -2.88 17.22
CA LYS A 186 11.91 -2.13 18.44
C LYS A 186 10.65 -1.90 19.26
N GLU A 187 10.79 -2.00 20.58
CA GLU A 187 9.71 -1.64 21.50
C GLU A 187 9.76 -0.12 21.71
N LEU A 188 8.69 0.56 21.31
CA LEU A 188 8.56 2.01 21.44
C LEU A 188 7.61 2.34 22.58
N LYS A 189 7.97 3.35 23.38
CA LYS A 189 7.09 3.86 24.45
C LYS A 189 5.77 4.41 23.90
N ASN A 190 5.81 4.94 22.68
CA ASN A 190 4.67 5.53 21.98
C ASN A 190 4.33 4.67 20.77
N GLN A 191 3.12 4.12 20.74
CA GLN A 191 2.65 3.22 19.68
C GLN A 191 2.12 3.96 18.46
N ARG A 192 2.83 5.01 18.01
CA ARG A 192 2.44 5.84 16.85
C ARG A 192 3.31 5.60 15.62
N GLY A 193 4.07 4.52 15.63
CA GLY A 193 5.08 4.22 14.62
C GLY A 193 6.29 5.15 14.72
N VAL A 194 7.05 5.20 13.64
CA VAL A 194 8.18 6.13 13.47
C VAL A 194 7.93 7.04 12.28
N GLU A 195 8.62 8.18 12.26
CA GLU A 195 8.49 9.18 11.19
C GLU A 195 9.59 9.06 10.15
N GLY A 196 10.63 8.27 10.39
CA GLY A 196 11.73 8.09 9.45
C GLY A 196 12.49 6.79 9.70
N TYR A 197 13.07 6.26 8.63
CA TYR A 197 13.96 5.11 8.67
C TYR A 197 15.36 5.57 9.08
N PRO A 198 15.95 5.00 10.15
CA PRO A 198 17.25 5.43 10.65
C PRO A 198 18.38 4.98 9.70
N VAL A 199 19.44 5.77 9.62
CA VAL A 199 20.63 5.47 8.78
C VAL A 199 21.27 4.14 9.19
N ASP A 200 21.36 3.89 10.49
CA ASP A 200 21.83 2.64 11.06
C ASP A 200 20.79 2.15 12.09
N PRO A 201 19.88 1.25 11.67
CA PRO A 201 18.88 0.69 12.58
C PRO A 201 19.50 0.04 13.82
N VAL A 202 20.63 -0.64 13.69
CA VAL A 202 21.26 -1.36 14.81
C VAL A 202 21.83 -0.37 15.83
N ALA A 203 22.56 0.64 15.38
CA ALA A 203 23.07 1.70 16.25
C ALA A 203 21.92 2.49 16.92
N ALA A 204 20.80 2.66 16.22
CA ALA A 204 19.57 3.24 16.76
C ALA A 204 18.79 2.30 17.70
N GLY A 205 19.31 1.11 18.03
CA GLY A 205 18.74 0.17 18.99
C GLY A 205 17.61 -0.69 18.44
N TRP A 206 17.52 -0.84 17.12
CA TRP A 206 16.62 -1.79 16.49
C TRP A 206 17.24 -3.18 16.42
N GLN A 207 16.42 -4.20 16.63
CA GLN A 207 16.82 -5.60 16.57
C GLN A 207 16.46 -6.16 15.20
N LYS A 208 17.44 -6.70 14.49
CA LYS A 208 17.17 -7.43 13.24
C LYS A 208 16.30 -8.66 13.55
N LEU A 209 15.28 -8.87 12.73
CA LEU A 209 14.42 -10.05 12.77
C LEU A 209 14.91 -11.02 11.70
N ASP A 210 15.33 -12.21 12.12
CA ASP A 210 15.80 -13.28 11.23
C ASP A 210 14.66 -13.92 10.43
#